data_AF-A0A0B6YKR5-F1
#
_entry.id   AF-A0A0B6YKR5-F1
#
_cell.length_a   1.000
_cell.length_b   1.000
_cell.length_c   1.000
_cell.angle_alpha   90.00
_cell.angle_beta   90.00
_cell.angle_gamma   90.00
#
_symmetry.space_group_name_H-M   'P 1'
#
loop_
_entity.id
_entity.type
_entity.pdbx_description
1 polymer ?
#
loop_
_entity_poly.entity_id
_entity_poly.type
_entity_poly.pdbx_seq_one_letter_code
_entity_poly.pdbx_strand_id
1 'polypeptide(L)'
;FVCVSIVAIYGDDVVEQRLPADEILLHFSSLAMHMNGQLVLKKARGLLHEFRKRLKIPCTLYGLCSQVNAGMWDSGHVPTVECIGHLGNDVCSYNSSPSSPVYDDD
;
A
#
# COMPACT_ATOMS: atom_id res chain seq x y z
N PHE A 1 3.38 3.97 -2.46
CA PHE A 1 2.97 5.17 -1.69
C PHE A 1 2.90 6.45 -2.51
N VAL A 2 3.86 6.75 -3.40
CA VAL A 2 3.80 7.96 -4.25
C VAL A 2 2.51 8.01 -5.08
N CYS A 3 2.19 6.96 -5.83
CA CYS A 3 0.94 6.91 -6.62
C CYS A 3 -0.31 7.12 -5.76
N VAL A 4 -0.38 6.43 -4.61
CA VAL A 4 -1.48 6.61 -3.64
C VAL A 4 -1.58 8.06 -3.15
N SER A 5 -0.45 8.75 -2.99
CA SER A 5 -0.44 10.16 -2.56
C SER A 5 -0.95 11.09 -3.63
N ILE A 6 -0.60 10.85 -4.90
CA ILE A 6 -1.10 11.61 -6.04
C ILE A 6 -2.63 11.47 -6.09
N VAL A 7 -3.14 10.24 -6.04
CA VAL A 7 -4.60 9.99 -6.02
C VAL A 7 -5.25 10.62 -4.78
N ALA A 8 -4.64 10.55 -3.60
CA ALA A 8 -5.19 11.13 -2.38
C ALA A 8 -5.12 12.67 -2.30
N ILE A 9 -4.39 13.34 -3.20
CA ILE A 9 -4.31 14.81 -3.24
C ILE A 9 -5.17 15.38 -4.37
N TYR A 10 -5.18 14.71 -5.52
CA TYR A 10 -5.81 15.21 -6.74
C TYR A 10 -7.02 14.39 -7.19
N GLY A 11 -7.45 13.39 -6.41
CA GLY A 11 -8.51 12.45 -6.79
C GLY A 11 -9.90 12.79 -6.24
N ASP A 12 -10.06 13.79 -5.38
CA ASP A 12 -11.36 14.11 -4.78
C ASP A 12 -12.39 14.47 -5.86
N ASP A 13 -12.01 15.32 -6.83
CA ASP A 13 -12.85 15.69 -7.97
C ASP A 13 -13.30 14.47 -8.81
N VAL A 14 -12.41 13.50 -8.99
CA VAL A 14 -12.71 12.26 -9.74
C VAL A 14 -13.83 11.47 -9.08
N VAL A 15 -13.81 11.38 -7.74
CA VAL A 15 -14.80 10.63 -6.96
C VAL A 15 -16.12 11.39 -6.88
N GLU A 16 -16.07 12.70 -6.60
CA GLU A 16 -17.27 13.54 -6.46
C GLU A 16 -18.05 13.64 -7.77
N GLN A 17 -17.35 13.80 -8.90
CA GLN A 17 -17.98 13.95 -10.22
C GLN A 17 -18.26 12.62 -10.91
N ARG A 18 -17.82 11.50 -10.34
CA ARG A 18 -17.97 10.14 -10.91
C ARG A 18 -17.49 10.06 -12.36
N LEU A 19 -16.29 10.60 -12.61
CA LEU A 19 -15.77 10.70 -13.96
C LEU A 19 -15.67 9.30 -14.63
N PRO A 20 -16.01 9.19 -15.92
CA PRO A 20 -15.77 7.97 -16.69
C PRO A 20 -14.26 7.73 -16.87
N ALA A 21 -13.87 6.49 -17.19
CA ALA A 21 -12.47 6.06 -17.14
C ALA A 21 -11.52 6.89 -18.04
N ASP A 22 -11.99 7.32 -19.21
CA ASP A 22 -11.28 8.20 -20.13
C ASP A 22 -11.05 9.60 -19.54
N GLU A 23 -12.06 10.17 -18.86
CA GLU A 23 -11.92 11.44 -18.16
C GLU A 23 -11.01 11.35 -16.93
N ILE A 24 -11.02 10.23 -16.20
CA ILE A 24 -10.05 9.98 -15.11
C ILE A 24 -8.62 10.00 -15.64
N LEU A 25 -8.38 9.28 -16.75
CA LEU A 25 -7.07 9.23 -17.39
C LEU A 25 -6.64 10.62 -17.88
N LEU A 26 -7.55 11.38 -18.49
CA LEU A 26 -7.29 12.74 -18.94
C LEU A 26 -6.96 13.66 -17.75
N HIS A 27 -7.74 13.59 -16.67
CA HIS A 27 -7.54 14.35 -15.44
C HIS A 27 -6.13 14.15 -14.89
N PHE A 28 -5.73 12.90 -14.60
CA PHE A 28 -4.41 12.63 -14.04
C PHE A 28 -3.26 12.92 -15.03
N SER A 29 -3.50 12.78 -16.34
CA SER A 29 -2.51 13.13 -17.36
C SER A 29 -2.27 14.64 -17.43
N SER A 30 -3.32 15.45 -17.25
CA SER A 30 -3.23 16.91 -17.25
C SER A 30 -2.41 17.46 -16.07
N LEU A 31 -2.24 16.69 -15.00
CA LEU A 31 -1.42 17.05 -13.85
C LEU A 31 0.08 16.93 -14.10
N ALA A 32 0.51 16.28 -15.19
CA ALA A 32 1.93 16.17 -15.53
C ALA A 32 2.57 17.57 -15.59
N MET A 33 3.76 17.72 -14.99
CA MET A 33 4.46 19.00 -14.82
C MET A 33 3.76 20.07 -13.95
N HIS A 34 2.51 19.87 -13.55
CA HIS A 34 1.75 20.77 -12.68
C HIS A 34 1.65 20.29 -11.22
N MET A 35 2.01 19.03 -10.95
CA MET A 35 2.02 18.50 -9.58
C MET A 35 3.05 19.20 -8.69
N ASN A 36 2.61 19.60 -7.49
CA ASN A 36 3.54 20.01 -6.43
C ASN A 36 4.24 18.78 -5.84
N GLY A 37 5.47 18.50 -6.30
CA GLY A 37 6.25 17.34 -5.86
C GLY A 37 6.53 17.30 -4.36
N GLN A 38 6.75 18.45 -3.71
CA GLN A 38 6.99 18.50 -2.26
C GLN A 38 5.76 18.08 -1.46
N LEU A 39 4.57 18.55 -1.88
CA LEU A 39 3.31 18.15 -1.26
C LEU A 39 3.07 16.64 -1.40
N VAL A 40 3.28 16.11 -2.62
CA VAL A 40 3.13 14.67 -2.90
C VAL A 40 4.09 13.83 -2.05
N LEU A 41 5.37 14.20 -1.98
CA LEU A 41 6.36 13.47 -1.19
C LEU A 41 6.08 13.54 0.31
N LYS A 42 5.63 14.70 0.83
CA LYS A 42 5.24 14.85 2.23
C LYS A 42 4.07 13.93 2.59
N LYS A 43 3.05 13.84 1.72
CA LYS A 43 1.91 12.92 1.89
C LYS A 43 2.36 11.46 1.80
N ALA A 44 3.23 11.11 0.84
CA ALA A 44 3.74 9.75 0.67
C ALA A 44 4.51 9.26 1.89
N ARG A 45 5.36 10.13 2.46
CA ARG A 45 6.07 9.84 3.70
C ARG A 45 5.11 9.62 4.87
N GLY A 46 4.05 10.44 4.96
CA GLY A 46 3.00 10.26 5.96
C GLY A 46 2.27 8.92 5.83
N LEU A 47 1.84 8.55 4.62
CA LEU A 47 1.15 7.28 4.37
C LEU A 47 2.03 6.07 4.70
N LEU A 48 3.31 6.11 4.34
CA LEU A 48 4.26 5.09 4.73
C LEU A 48 4.41 5.02 6.25
N HIS A 49 4.58 6.16 6.91
CA HIS A 49 4.71 6.19 8.37
C HIS A 49 3.47 5.58 9.05
N GLU A 50 2.27 5.88 8.56
CA GLU A 50 1.04 5.24 9.04
C GLU A 50 1.02 3.74 8.78
N PHE A 51 1.41 3.29 7.58
CA PHE A 51 1.50 1.85 7.27
C PHE A 51 2.47 1.13 8.20
N ARG A 52 3.64 1.72 8.46
CA ARG A 52 4.65 1.19 9.39
C ARG A 52 4.25 1.21 10.86
N LYS A 53 3.20 1.94 11.23
CA LYS A 53 2.62 1.88 12.59
C LYS A 53 1.53 0.81 12.72
N ARG A 54 1.05 0.24 11.61
CA ARG A 54 0.03 -0.80 11.66
C ARG A 54 0.63 -2.06 12.24
N LEU A 55 0.09 -2.50 13.38
CA LEU A 55 0.42 -3.79 14.00
C LEU A 55 -0.13 -4.97 13.20
N LYS A 56 -1.20 -4.74 12.42
CA LYS A 56 -1.86 -5.75 11.60
C LYS A 56 -2.03 -5.25 10.18
N ILE A 57 -1.74 -6.10 9.19
CA ILE A 57 -1.98 -5.82 7.78
C ILE A 57 -2.65 -7.02 7.08
N PRO A 58 -3.45 -6.78 6.02
CA PRO A 58 -3.97 -7.87 5.21
C PRO A 58 -2.84 -8.57 4.43
N CYS A 59 -2.96 -9.87 4.24
CA CYS A 59 -2.03 -10.72 3.48
C CYS A 59 -1.67 -10.17 2.08
N THR A 60 -2.62 -9.49 1.41
CA THR A 60 -2.41 -8.88 0.09
C THR A 60 -1.39 -7.74 0.10
N LEU A 61 -1.10 -7.15 1.27
CA LEU A 61 -0.12 -6.07 1.43
C LEU A 61 1.23 -6.57 1.97
N TYR A 62 1.37 -7.84 2.32
CA TYR A 62 2.62 -8.38 2.87
C TYR A 62 3.82 -8.20 1.92
N GLY A 63 3.59 -8.28 0.60
CA GLY A 63 4.64 -8.04 -0.40
C GLY A 63 5.31 -6.66 -0.28
N LEU A 64 4.62 -5.66 0.28
CA LEU A 64 5.20 -4.33 0.54
C LEU A 64 6.22 -4.34 1.68
N CYS A 65 6.20 -5.36 2.54
CA CYS A 65 7.17 -5.58 3.61
C CYS A 65 8.38 -6.40 3.12
N SER A 66 8.18 -7.31 2.15
CA SER A 66 9.22 -8.25 1.69
C SER A 66 10.03 -7.77 0.48
N GLN A 67 9.53 -6.80 -0.30
CA GLN A 67 10.24 -6.29 -1.47
C GLN A 67 11.29 -5.24 -1.10
N VAL A 68 12.43 -5.68 -0.56
CA VAL A 68 13.58 -4.79 -0.34
C VAL A 68 14.88 -5.59 -0.37
N ASN A 69 15.51 -5.64 -1.54
CA ASN A 69 16.94 -5.89 -1.60
C ASN A 69 17.59 -4.79 -0.77
N ALA A 70 18.25 -5.17 0.35
CA ALA A 70 18.96 -4.33 1.31
C ALA A 70 19.04 -2.83 0.95
N GLY A 71 18.05 -2.05 1.35
CA GLY A 71 18.04 -0.62 1.05
C GLY A 71 16.69 0.08 1.24
N MET A 72 16.63 0.94 2.25
CA MET A 72 15.67 2.05 2.45
C MET A 72 14.35 1.75 3.19
N TRP A 73 13.89 0.50 3.27
CA TRP A 73 12.67 0.14 4.01
C TRP A 73 12.84 -0.95 5.08
N ASP A 74 14.08 -1.42 5.25
CA ASP A 74 14.60 -2.48 6.11
C ASP A 74 14.52 -2.22 7.62
N SER A 75 13.82 -1.17 8.06
CA SER A 75 13.59 -0.97 9.48
C SER A 75 12.62 -2.05 9.97
N GLY A 76 13.07 -2.88 10.93
CA GLY A 76 12.51 -4.14 11.44
C GLY A 76 11.08 -4.13 12.02
N HIS A 77 10.16 -3.45 11.34
CA HIS A 77 8.72 -3.49 11.59
C HIS A 77 8.14 -4.73 10.93
N VAL A 78 7.77 -5.71 11.74
CA VAL A 78 7.14 -6.96 11.29
C VAL A 78 5.68 -6.95 11.76
N PRO A 79 4.72 -6.51 10.93
CA PRO A 79 3.32 -6.53 11.30
C PRO A 79 2.79 -7.97 11.32
N THR A 80 1.80 -8.23 12.16
CA THR A 80 1.00 -9.45 12.06
C THR A 80 0.21 -9.43 10.76
N VAL A 81 0.31 -10.51 9.98
CA VAL A 81 -0.40 -10.64 8.70
C VAL A 81 -1.68 -11.43 8.92
N GLU A 82 -2.80 -10.91 8.42
CA GLU A 82 -4.12 -11.55 8.54
C GLU A 82 -4.71 -11.81 7.14
N CYS A 83 -5.18 -13.04 6.91
CA CYS A 83 -5.90 -13.37 5.69
C CYS A 83 -7.29 -12.72 5.72
N ILE A 84 -7.65 -11.99 4.65
CA ILE A 84 -8.96 -11.33 4.53
C ILE A 84 -9.98 -12.13 3.72
N GLY A 85 -9.65 -13.38 3.37
CA GLY A 85 -10.41 -14.19 2.42
C GLY A 85 -10.10 -13.80 0.97
N HIS A 86 -9.74 -14.79 0.16
CA HIS A 86 -9.46 -14.61 -1.25
C HIS A 86 -10.61 -15.15 -2.09
N LEU A 87 -10.89 -14.51 -3.23
CA LEU A 87 -11.91 -14.98 -4.17
C LEU A 87 -11.36 -16.19 -4.95
N GLY A 88 -12.02 -17.35 -4.86
CA GLY A 88 -11.63 -18.57 -5.57
C GLY A 88 -10.91 -19.60 -4.68
N ASN A 89 -10.16 -20.50 -5.32
CA ASN A 89 -9.44 -21.60 -4.65
C ASN A 89 -8.00 -21.24 -4.24
N ASP A 90 -7.65 -19.94 -4.22
CA ASP A 90 -6.30 -19.51 -3.85
C ASP A 90 -6.03 -19.80 -2.37
N VAL A 91 -5.10 -20.72 -2.12
CA VAL A 91 -4.64 -21.05 -0.77
C VAL A 91 -3.72 -19.95 -0.29
N CYS A 92 -4.18 -19.16 0.68
CA CYS A 92 -3.35 -18.14 1.29
C CYS A 92 -2.47 -18.75 2.39
N SER A 93 -1.17 -18.49 2.35
CA SER A 93 -0.20 -18.94 3.36
C SER A 93 -0.49 -18.40 4.76
N TYR A 94 -1.33 -17.36 4.87
CA TYR A 94 -1.79 -16.76 6.12
C TYR A 94 -3.21 -17.19 6.49
N ASN A 95 -3.80 -18.18 5.79
CA ASN A 95 -5.16 -18.68 6.03
C ASN A 95 -5.27 -19.62 7.24
N SER A 96 -4.14 -20.02 7.81
CA SER A 96 -4.07 -20.71 9.10
C SER A 96 -4.01 -19.69 10.23
N SER A 97 -5.01 -19.76 11.12
CA SER A 97 -5.03 -19.18 12.49
C SER A 97 -3.63 -19.13 13.12
N PRO A 98 -3.31 -18.10 13.95
CA PRO A 98 -1.94 -17.69 14.28
C PRO A 98 -1.08 -18.88 14.70
N SER A 99 -0.33 -19.42 13.75
CA SER A 99 0.68 -20.42 14.04
C SER A 99 1.78 -19.69 14.78
N SER A 100 1.93 -20.09 16.05
CA SER A 100 3.04 -19.84 16.97
C SER A 100 4.38 -19.60 16.27
N PRO A 101 5.29 -18.80 16.86
CA PRO A 101 6.59 -18.55 16.27
C PRO A 101 7.29 -19.87 15.97
N VAL A 102 7.63 -20.07 14.70
CA VAL A 102 8.54 -21.14 14.28
C VAL A 102 9.90 -20.75 14.82
N TYR A 103 10.35 -21.42 15.88
CA TYR A 103 11.76 -21.45 16.23
C TYR A 103 12.43 -22.36 15.20
N ASP A 104 13.33 -21.80 14.39
CA ASP A 104 14.29 -22.59 13.61
C ASP A 104 15.18 -23.35 14.60
N ASP A 105 15.14 -24.68 14.53
CA ASP A 105 16.09 -25.59 15.19
C ASP A 105 17.02 -26.17 14.09
N ASP A 106 18.31 -26.15 14.41
CA ASP A 106 19.53 -26.54 13.65
C ASP A 106 20.05 -25.62 12.51
#